data_AF-A0A1X7T2J2-F1
#
_entry.id   AF-A0A1X7T2J2-F1
#
_cell.length_a   1.000
_cell.length_b   1.000
_cell.length_c   1.000
_cell.angle_alpha   90.00
_cell.angle_beta   90.00
_cell.angle_gamma   90.00
#
_symmetry.space_group_name_H-M   'P 1'
#
loop_
_entity.id
_entity.type
_entity.pdbx_description
1 polymer ?
#
loop_
_entity_poly.entity_id
_entity_poly.type
_entity_poly.pdbx_seq_one_letter_code
_entity_poly.pdbx_strand_id
1 'polypeptide(L)'
;MATNDTTYGGYSCTFVDGDPPVEYQCYICRLVARDPQQVSCCSNIYCKSCLDTLKEKGQRFTCPTCRSSLEGKYFKDGRVERGIKSLKVYCTNTDSGCQWMGTIKDIDTHLIICPYQVIHCTNKCGEKFRRDAWWAHITINCPKRQAQCTYCLQKGPHQLITSRSHLNKCPDLPIQCSNEGCNEKIPRRLLASHNETCPKAIVPCEYSNIGCNERIIREELEIHNDEETNEDLQLAKETIQSLQTELQEQNNLLTVSNEVLKVSQCSQKKKWHSPGFYTSPGGYKMSLSVYPYGTHTGEGTHVSCFIYLMAGEYDDILEWPFQGEVTIELLNQLEDKNHWKRTFSYDESVPTESKKRVFKGENPQGWGRGHFIPFSKIVYDATKKCQYLKDDSLYFRVSVKATSKTKPWLVST
;
A
#
# COMPACT_ATOMS: atom_id res chain seq x y z
N MET A 1 39.74 -0.64 21.01
CA MET A 1 41.08 -0.93 21.56
C MET A 1 41.79 0.41 21.65
N ALA A 2 41.70 1.07 22.81
CA ALA A 2 42.46 2.29 23.06
C ALA A 2 43.80 1.84 23.62
N THR A 3 44.86 2.00 22.83
CA THR A 3 46.23 1.82 23.27
C THR A 3 46.49 2.84 24.37
N ASN A 4 46.76 2.38 25.59
CA ASN A 4 47.32 3.22 26.65
C ASN A 4 48.69 3.68 26.17
N ASP A 5 48.71 4.84 25.53
CA ASP A 5 49.87 5.47 24.91
C ASP A 5 50.71 6.20 25.97
N THR A 6 51.13 5.47 27.01
CA THR A 6 51.91 5.97 28.15
C THR A 6 53.06 5.04 28.51
N THR A 7 53.72 4.43 27.51
CA THR A 7 54.91 3.58 27.75
C THR A 7 56.24 4.26 27.37
N TYR A 8 56.20 5.54 26.96
CA TYR A 8 57.40 6.31 26.69
C TYR A 8 58.12 6.72 27.99
N GLY A 9 59.43 6.49 28.06
CA GLY A 9 60.24 6.84 29.22
C GLY A 9 60.27 5.78 30.32
N GLY A 10 60.70 6.19 31.52
CA GLY A 10 60.86 5.33 32.69
C GLY A 10 59.61 5.27 33.58
N TYR A 11 59.73 4.66 34.75
CA TYR A 11 58.66 4.62 35.74
C TYR A 11 58.50 5.97 36.45
N SER A 12 57.30 6.53 36.40
CA SER A 12 56.94 7.82 37.03
C SER A 12 56.19 7.65 38.36
N CYS A 13 56.36 6.51 39.04
CA CYS A 13 55.72 6.21 40.32
C CYS A 13 56.59 6.66 41.51
N THR A 14 55.95 6.87 42.66
CA THR A 14 56.63 7.19 43.92
C THR A 14 57.22 5.92 44.55
N PHE A 15 58.49 5.97 44.92
CA PHE A 15 59.22 4.87 45.55
C PHE A 15 59.07 4.92 47.07
N VAL A 16 58.93 3.75 47.69
CA VAL A 16 58.67 3.62 49.14
C VAL A 16 59.94 3.86 49.95
N ASP A 17 61.04 3.25 49.51
CA ASP A 17 62.31 3.21 50.25
C ASP A 17 63.21 4.43 49.95
N GLY A 18 62.62 5.53 49.47
CA GLY A 18 63.33 6.74 49.03
C GLY A 18 63.79 6.70 47.57
N ASP A 19 64.77 7.54 47.22
CA ASP A 19 65.26 7.64 45.84
C ASP A 19 65.94 6.35 45.37
N PRO A 20 65.54 5.81 44.21
CA PRO A 20 66.10 4.58 43.69
C PRO A 20 67.56 4.78 43.25
N PRO A 21 68.39 3.72 43.31
CA PRO A 21 69.79 3.78 42.90
C PRO A 21 69.99 4.43 41.52
N VAL A 22 70.98 5.32 41.42
CA VAL A 22 71.28 6.07 40.17
C VAL A 22 71.59 5.13 39.00
N GLU A 23 72.15 3.95 39.29
CA GLU A 23 72.40 2.88 38.31
C GLU A 23 71.14 2.36 37.61
N TYR A 24 69.95 2.54 38.20
CA TYR A 24 68.68 2.17 37.59
C TYR A 24 68.05 3.28 36.75
N GLN A 25 68.63 4.48 36.73
CA GLN A 25 68.05 5.63 36.06
C GLN A 25 68.42 5.66 34.57
N CYS A 26 67.44 5.98 33.74
CA CYS A 26 67.64 6.24 32.33
C CYS A 26 68.36 7.58 32.13
N TYR A 27 69.47 7.59 31.41
CA TYR A 27 70.23 8.83 31.15
C TYR A 27 69.55 9.80 30.17
N ILE A 28 68.46 9.41 29.51
CA ILE A 28 67.64 10.28 28.67
C ILE A 28 66.49 10.90 29.48
N CYS A 29 65.60 10.09 30.05
CA CYS A 29 64.41 10.60 30.73
C CYS A 29 64.58 10.82 32.24
N ARG A 30 65.73 10.46 32.81
CA ARG A 30 66.08 10.62 34.24
C ARG A 30 65.16 9.91 35.24
N LEU A 31 64.31 9.01 34.75
CA LEU A 31 63.44 8.14 35.56
C LEU A 31 64.04 6.74 35.64
N VAL A 32 63.57 5.93 36.59
CA VAL A 32 63.93 4.50 36.66
C VAL A 32 63.59 3.81 35.34
N ALA A 33 64.57 3.15 34.75
CA ALA A 33 64.49 2.69 33.37
C ALA A 33 63.43 1.59 33.18
N ARG A 34 62.51 1.79 32.25
CA ARG A 34 61.56 0.77 31.79
C ARG A 34 62.17 0.00 30.62
N ASP A 35 62.16 -1.32 30.72
CA ASP A 35 62.84 -2.23 29.78
C ASP A 35 64.31 -1.80 29.54
N PRO A 36 65.16 -1.84 30.59
CA PRO A 36 66.48 -1.22 30.60
C PRO A 36 67.42 -1.80 29.54
N GLN A 37 67.99 -0.90 28.74
CA GLN A 37 68.99 -1.17 27.71
C GLN A 37 70.33 -0.60 28.17
N GLN A 38 71.33 -1.46 28.38
CA GLN A 38 72.68 -1.03 28.69
C GLN A 38 73.49 -0.88 27.40
N VAL A 39 74.21 0.24 27.27
CA VAL A 39 75.13 0.47 26.15
C VAL A 39 76.52 -0.05 26.48
N SER A 40 77.20 -0.68 25.51
CA SER A 40 78.52 -1.27 25.72
C SER A 40 79.65 -0.24 25.86
N CYS A 41 79.43 1.00 25.40
CA CYS A 41 80.47 2.05 25.35
C CYS A 41 80.79 2.69 26.70
N CYS A 42 79.78 2.90 27.55
CA CYS A 42 79.95 3.56 28.85
C CYS A 42 79.08 2.93 29.94
N SER A 43 78.50 1.75 29.69
CA SER A 43 77.65 0.98 30.61
C SER A 43 76.44 1.73 31.17
N ASN A 44 76.06 2.87 30.57
CA ASN A 44 74.87 3.61 30.96
C ASN A 44 73.60 2.89 30.52
N ILE A 45 72.54 3.12 31.28
CA ILE A 45 71.24 2.50 31.06
C ILE A 45 70.25 3.52 30.50
N TYR A 46 69.42 3.04 29.59
CA TYR A 46 68.35 3.81 28.96
C TYR A 46 67.07 2.98 28.90
N CYS A 47 65.91 3.64 28.90
CA CYS A 47 64.67 2.93 28.56
C CYS A 47 64.73 2.51 27.09
N LYS A 48 64.17 1.34 26.76
CA LYS A 48 64.02 0.91 25.37
C LYS A 48 63.34 1.97 24.51
N SER A 49 62.21 2.51 24.97
CA SER A 49 61.47 3.56 24.25
C SER A 49 62.29 4.84 24.04
N CYS A 50 63.15 5.21 24.99
CA CYS A 50 64.05 6.36 24.82
C CYS A 50 65.13 6.13 23.76
N LEU A 51 65.71 4.92 23.70
CA LEU A 51 66.68 4.58 22.65
C LEU A 51 66.02 4.43 21.28
N ASP A 52 64.83 3.82 21.22
CA ASP A 52 64.08 3.66 19.97
C ASP A 52 63.77 5.04 19.36
N THR A 53 63.26 5.99 20.16
CA THR A 53 63.04 7.37 19.71
C THR A 53 64.33 8.09 19.31
N LEU A 54 65.45 7.82 20.00
CA LEU A 54 66.76 8.36 19.61
C LEU A 54 67.22 7.83 18.25
N LYS A 55 66.95 6.54 17.97
CA LYS A 55 67.25 5.88 16.71
C LYS A 55 66.37 6.42 15.57
N GLU A 56 65.09 6.66 15.82
CA GLU A 56 64.13 7.18 14.84
C GLU A 56 64.39 8.64 14.45
N LYS A 57 64.85 9.49 15.38
CA LYS A 57 65.03 10.93 15.16
C LYS A 57 66.41 11.34 14.61
N GLY A 58 67.39 10.44 14.54
CA GLY A 58 68.79 10.79 14.26
C GLY A 58 69.36 10.25 12.94
N GLN A 59 70.12 11.06 12.19
CA GLN A 59 70.95 10.59 11.06
C GLN A 59 72.11 9.68 11.50
N ARG A 60 72.47 9.65 12.81
CA ARG A 60 73.47 8.76 13.41
C ARG A 60 73.04 8.32 14.81
N PHE A 61 72.96 7.01 15.05
CA PHE A 61 72.58 6.43 16.34
C PHE A 61 73.79 6.40 17.30
N THR A 62 73.94 7.48 18.09
CA THR A 62 75.08 7.68 19.00
C THR A 62 74.66 7.84 20.46
N CYS A 63 75.52 7.41 21.38
CA CYS A 63 75.31 7.49 22.81
C CYS A 63 75.16 8.95 23.27
N PRO A 64 74.08 9.32 23.96
CA PRO A 64 73.90 10.68 24.48
C PRO A 64 74.99 11.13 25.46
N THR A 65 75.62 10.18 26.16
CA THR A 65 76.60 10.50 27.20
C THR A 65 78.04 10.58 26.67
N CYS A 66 78.48 9.62 25.85
CA CYS A 66 79.87 9.52 25.38
C CYS A 66 80.04 9.71 23.86
N ARG A 67 78.95 9.94 23.12
CA ARG A 67 78.91 10.15 21.65
C ARG A 67 79.42 8.98 20.80
N SER A 68 79.73 7.83 21.41
CA SER A 68 80.08 6.61 20.68
C SER A 68 78.91 6.06 19.87
N SER A 69 79.17 5.44 18.72
CA SER A 69 78.13 4.74 17.95
C SER A 69 77.49 3.62 18.78
N LEU A 70 76.16 3.55 18.77
CA LEU A 70 75.37 2.53 19.45
C LEU A 70 74.90 1.39 18.52
N GLU A 71 75.26 1.41 17.23
CA GLU A 71 74.84 0.38 16.28
C GLU A 71 75.35 -1.00 16.71
N GLY A 72 74.44 -1.91 17.06
CA GLY A 72 74.75 -3.24 17.60
C GLY A 72 75.47 -3.26 18.96
N LYS A 73 75.60 -2.12 19.65
CA LYS A 73 76.40 -1.95 20.89
C LYS A 73 75.55 -1.62 22.11
N TYR A 74 74.39 -2.26 22.22
CA TYR A 74 73.52 -2.19 23.39
C TYR A 74 72.75 -3.50 23.53
N PHE A 75 72.35 -3.83 24.75
CA PHE A 75 71.63 -5.06 25.04
C PHE A 75 70.67 -4.87 26.22
N LYS A 76 69.68 -5.75 26.31
CA LYS A 76 68.76 -5.80 27.44
C LYS A 76 69.49 -6.30 28.69
N ASP A 77 69.54 -5.48 29.74
CA ASP A 77 70.16 -5.89 30.99
C ASP A 77 69.14 -6.59 31.90
N GLY A 78 69.17 -7.92 31.89
CA GLY A 78 68.29 -8.75 32.72
C GLY A 78 68.60 -8.69 34.22
N ARG A 79 69.83 -8.34 34.64
CA ARG A 79 70.16 -8.17 36.06
C ARG A 79 69.53 -6.89 36.57
N VAL A 80 69.73 -5.79 35.86
CA VAL A 80 69.12 -4.48 36.17
C VAL A 80 67.60 -4.57 36.11
N GLU A 81 67.03 -5.23 35.09
CA GLU A 81 65.58 -5.41 34.99
C GLU A 81 65.01 -6.13 36.22
N ARG A 82 65.69 -7.17 36.73
CA ARG A 82 65.27 -7.85 37.97
C ARG A 82 65.38 -6.94 39.19
N GLY A 83 66.45 -6.16 39.29
CA GLY A 83 66.64 -5.15 40.35
C GLY A 83 65.51 -4.13 40.36
N ILE A 84 65.26 -3.50 39.21
CA ILE A 84 64.17 -2.52 39.02
C ILE A 84 62.82 -3.13 39.37
N LYS A 85 62.50 -4.33 38.87
CA LYS A 85 61.23 -5.01 39.14
C LYS A 85 60.98 -5.31 40.62
N SER A 86 62.05 -5.39 41.43
CA SER A 86 61.96 -5.65 42.88
C SER A 86 61.75 -4.39 43.73
N LEU A 87 61.95 -3.19 43.15
CA LEU A 87 61.76 -1.93 43.86
C LEU A 87 60.32 -1.77 44.33
N LYS A 88 60.16 -1.31 45.57
CA LYS A 88 58.85 -1.04 46.17
C LYS A 88 58.33 0.33 45.76
N VAL A 89 57.07 0.36 45.36
CA VAL A 89 56.40 1.56 44.83
C VAL A 89 55.00 1.68 45.42
N TYR A 90 54.53 2.92 45.54
CA TYR A 90 53.13 3.22 45.77
C TYR A 90 52.34 3.18 44.46
N CYS A 91 51.04 2.92 44.56
CA CYS A 91 50.13 3.04 43.43
C CYS A 91 50.20 4.45 42.82
N THR A 92 50.13 4.57 41.50
CA THR A 92 50.07 5.88 40.82
C THR A 92 48.81 6.68 41.17
N ASN A 93 47.79 6.03 41.75
CA ASN A 93 46.55 6.65 42.21
C ASN A 93 46.58 6.99 43.72
N THR A 94 47.75 7.11 44.34
CA THR A 94 47.86 7.46 45.77
C THR A 94 47.23 8.82 46.09
N ASP A 95 47.38 9.82 45.22
CA ASP A 95 46.71 11.12 45.38
C ASP A 95 45.17 11.02 45.34
N SER A 96 44.65 9.96 44.72
CA SER A 96 43.22 9.66 44.67
C SER A 96 42.73 8.83 45.87
N GLY A 97 43.63 8.43 46.77
CA GLY A 97 43.32 7.66 47.99
C GLY A 97 43.76 6.18 47.95
N CYS A 98 44.45 5.73 46.90
CA CYS A 98 44.93 4.34 46.86
C CYS A 98 46.13 4.13 47.80
N GLN A 99 45.97 3.24 48.77
CA GLN A 99 47.03 2.91 49.74
C GLN A 99 47.86 1.68 49.34
N TRP A 100 47.66 1.14 48.13
CA TRP A 100 48.39 -0.04 47.70
C TRP A 100 49.88 0.26 47.55
N MET A 101 50.67 -0.67 48.08
CA MET A 101 52.12 -0.70 48.01
C MET A 101 52.55 -2.10 47.60
N GLY A 102 53.48 -2.19 46.65
CA GLY A 102 53.99 -3.45 46.16
C GLY A 102 55.26 -3.24 45.35
N THR A 103 55.64 -4.23 44.54
CA THR A 103 56.82 -4.10 43.68
C THR A 103 56.46 -3.55 42.30
N ILE A 104 57.44 -3.01 41.58
CA ILE A 104 57.26 -2.64 40.15
C ILE A 104 56.74 -3.82 39.31
N LYS A 105 57.09 -5.06 39.66
CA LYS A 105 56.56 -6.25 38.96
C LYS A 105 55.03 -6.39 39.09
N ASP A 106 54.47 -5.98 40.22
CA ASP A 106 53.07 -6.23 40.59
C ASP A 106 52.15 -5.01 40.36
N ILE A 107 52.71 -3.84 40.04
CA ILE A 107 51.91 -2.62 39.87
C ILE A 107 50.89 -2.75 38.73
N ASP A 108 51.28 -3.33 37.60
CA ASP A 108 50.39 -3.48 36.45
C ASP A 108 49.21 -4.41 36.75
N THR A 109 49.43 -5.47 37.53
CA THR A 109 48.34 -6.39 37.94
C THR A 109 47.41 -5.72 38.95
N HIS A 110 47.96 -4.89 39.86
CA HIS A 110 47.16 -4.07 40.76
C HIS A 110 46.27 -3.07 40.02
N LEU A 111 46.78 -2.33 39.03
CA LEU A 111 46.02 -1.30 38.30
C LEU A 111 44.77 -1.88 37.59
N ILE A 112 44.78 -3.17 37.23
CA ILE A 112 43.62 -3.87 36.65
C ILE A 112 42.46 -4.00 37.65
N ILE A 113 42.75 -4.10 38.95
CA ILE A 113 41.73 -4.27 40.01
C ILE A 113 41.63 -3.07 40.95
N CYS A 114 42.49 -2.07 40.81
CA CYS A 114 42.56 -0.91 41.67
C CYS A 114 41.21 -0.15 41.67
N PRO A 115 40.56 0.02 42.83
CA PRO A 115 39.29 0.76 42.95
C PRO A 115 39.40 2.22 42.51
N TYR A 116 40.60 2.80 42.63
CA TYR A 116 40.89 4.19 42.31
C TYR A 116 41.32 4.41 40.86
N GLN A 117 41.47 3.34 40.08
CA GLN A 117 41.83 3.46 38.67
C GLN A 117 40.71 4.11 37.87
N VAL A 118 41.07 5.07 37.02
CA VAL A 118 40.14 5.64 36.03
C VAL A 118 39.97 4.67 34.88
N ILE A 119 38.73 4.29 34.61
CA ILE A 119 38.33 3.37 33.55
C ILE A 119 37.29 4.02 32.63
N HIS A 120 37.15 3.47 31.43
CA HIS A 120 36.11 3.86 30.48
C HIS A 120 34.83 3.06 30.68
N CYS A 121 33.69 3.64 30.31
CA CYS A 121 32.42 2.91 30.29
C CYS A 121 32.42 1.71 29.34
N THR A 122 32.05 0.54 29.87
CA THR A 122 31.87 -0.71 29.12
C THR A 122 30.78 -0.62 28.06
N ASN A 123 29.75 0.20 28.29
CA ASN A 123 28.69 0.49 27.32
C ASN A 123 29.11 1.50 26.24
N LYS A 124 30.40 1.90 26.21
CA LYS A 124 30.98 2.82 25.21
C LYS A 124 30.18 4.14 25.10
N CYS A 125 29.78 4.70 26.24
CA CYS A 125 29.09 6.00 26.27
C CYS A 125 30.02 7.19 26.06
N GLY A 126 31.34 7.02 26.23
CA GLY A 126 32.35 8.07 26.08
C GLY A 126 32.95 8.54 27.41
N GLU A 127 32.22 8.38 28.51
CA GLU A 127 32.63 8.81 29.84
C GLU A 127 33.76 7.97 30.45
N LYS A 128 34.56 8.62 31.31
CA LYS A 128 35.56 8.00 32.18
C LYS A 128 35.22 8.27 33.64
N PHE A 129 35.50 7.32 34.51
CA PHE A 129 35.23 7.45 35.94
C PHE A 129 36.13 6.51 36.73
N ARG A 130 36.18 6.74 38.04
CA ARG A 130 36.87 5.87 38.98
C ARG A 130 36.16 4.52 39.09
N ARG A 131 36.92 3.42 39.19
CA ARG A 131 36.37 2.05 39.14
C ARG A 131 35.29 1.80 40.21
N ASP A 132 35.44 2.33 41.41
CA ASP A 132 34.42 2.23 42.47
C ASP A 132 33.09 2.93 42.11
N ALA A 133 33.12 4.03 41.36
CA ALA A 133 31.94 4.73 40.86
C ALA A 133 31.34 4.10 39.59
N TRP A 134 32.05 3.16 38.94
CA TRP A 134 31.62 2.53 37.70
C TRP A 134 30.26 1.83 37.82
N TRP A 135 30.08 1.07 38.89
CA TRP A 135 28.87 0.26 39.08
C TRP A 135 27.61 1.13 39.17
N ALA A 136 27.70 2.24 39.92
CA ALA A 136 26.63 3.23 40.02
C ALA A 136 26.34 3.87 38.65
N HIS A 137 27.40 4.18 37.87
CA HIS A 137 27.24 4.70 36.51
C HIS A 137 26.46 3.73 35.62
N ILE A 138 26.90 2.48 35.46
CA ILE A 138 26.25 1.55 34.50
C ILE A 138 24.83 1.17 34.91
N THR A 139 24.52 1.22 36.20
CA THR A 139 23.20 0.85 36.73
C THR A 139 22.20 2.00 36.63
N ILE A 140 22.63 3.23 36.94
CA ILE A 140 21.70 4.36 37.15
C ILE A 140 21.91 5.48 36.12
N ASN A 141 23.15 5.83 35.80
CA ASN A 141 23.43 7.09 35.10
C ASN A 141 23.75 6.90 33.61
N CYS A 142 24.21 5.72 33.20
CA CYS A 142 24.71 5.50 31.85
C CYS A 142 23.58 5.63 30.82
N PRO A 143 23.67 6.56 29.85
CA PRO A 143 22.62 6.73 28.84
C PRO A 143 22.53 5.53 27.89
N LYS A 144 23.62 4.77 27.75
CA LYS A 144 23.68 3.54 26.95
C LYS A 144 23.44 2.26 27.75
N ARG A 145 23.03 2.35 29.03
CA ARG A 145 22.63 1.16 29.80
C ARG A 145 21.41 0.50 29.17
N GLN A 146 21.28 -0.80 29.34
CA GLN A 146 20.09 -1.52 28.88
C GLN A 146 18.91 -1.18 29.79
N ALA A 147 17.80 -0.78 29.20
CA ALA A 147 16.54 -0.51 29.87
C ALA A 147 15.39 -1.19 29.11
N GLN A 148 14.25 -1.30 29.77
CA GLN A 148 13.01 -1.80 29.20
C GLN A 148 11.94 -0.70 29.26
N CYS A 149 11.19 -0.52 28.18
CA CYS A 149 10.05 0.38 28.17
C CYS A 149 8.98 -0.14 29.14
N THR A 150 8.50 0.72 30.04
CA THR A 150 7.44 0.37 31.01
C THR A 150 6.08 0.14 30.37
N TYR A 151 5.88 0.57 29.13
CA TYR A 151 4.63 0.46 28.40
C TYR A 151 4.63 -0.72 27.42
N CYS A 152 5.54 -0.71 26.43
CA CYS A 152 5.57 -1.73 25.37
C CYS A 152 6.58 -2.86 25.59
N LEU A 153 7.27 -2.87 26.74
CA LEU A 153 8.24 -3.90 27.14
C LEU A 153 9.45 -4.07 26.20
N GLN A 154 9.64 -3.20 25.20
CA GLN A 154 10.81 -3.22 24.33
C GLN A 154 12.10 -2.93 25.11
N LYS A 155 13.16 -3.67 24.81
CA LYS A 155 14.48 -3.53 25.43
C LYS A 155 15.42 -2.74 24.51
N GLY A 156 16.26 -1.88 25.09
CA GLY A 156 17.26 -1.12 24.33
C GLY A 156 18.10 -0.18 25.19
N PRO A 157 18.99 0.63 24.59
CA PRO A 157 19.71 1.67 25.30
C PRO A 157 18.73 2.65 25.97
N HIS A 158 18.96 2.97 27.25
CA HIS A 158 18.08 3.83 28.06
C HIS A 158 17.75 5.13 27.34
N GLN A 159 18.75 5.83 26.80
CA GLN A 159 18.55 7.07 26.05
C GLN A 159 17.56 6.94 24.88
N LEU A 160 17.48 5.77 24.24
CA LEU A 160 16.56 5.51 23.14
C LEU A 160 15.19 5.13 23.68
N ILE A 161 15.12 4.24 24.67
CA ILE A 161 13.86 3.79 25.28
C ILE A 161 13.10 4.95 25.96
N THR A 162 13.80 5.87 26.62
CA THR A 162 13.19 7.06 27.26
C THR A 162 13.10 8.27 26.33
N SER A 163 13.54 8.16 25.07
CA SER A 163 13.50 9.27 24.13
C SER A 163 12.08 9.61 23.71
N ARG A 164 11.84 10.88 23.35
CA ARG A 164 10.61 11.28 22.65
C ARG A 164 10.40 10.51 21.34
N SER A 165 11.48 10.17 20.63
CA SER A 165 11.38 9.38 19.38
C SER A 165 10.76 8.00 19.57
N HIS A 166 11.06 7.34 20.69
CA HIS A 166 10.40 6.08 21.05
C HIS A 166 9.00 6.34 21.61
N LEU A 167 8.86 7.20 22.61
CA LEU A 167 7.58 7.44 23.30
C LEU A 167 6.48 7.91 22.34
N ASN A 168 6.78 8.79 21.38
CA ASN A 168 5.81 9.26 20.39
C ASN A 168 5.30 8.14 19.45
N LYS A 169 6.05 7.04 19.33
CA LYS A 169 5.71 5.87 18.49
C LYS A 169 5.38 4.63 19.31
N CYS A 170 5.44 4.70 20.64
CA CYS A 170 5.20 3.58 21.52
C CYS A 170 3.71 3.17 21.41
N PRO A 171 3.41 1.91 21.05
CA PRO A 171 2.03 1.45 20.85
C PRO A 171 1.23 1.44 22.16
N ASP A 172 1.90 1.29 23.28
CA ASP A 172 1.27 1.03 24.57
C ASP A 172 1.33 2.23 25.51
N LEU A 173 1.95 3.33 25.04
CA LEU A 173 1.95 4.57 25.78
C LEU A 173 0.50 5.10 25.84
N PRO A 174 -0.06 5.32 27.04
CA PRO A 174 -1.37 5.94 27.18
C PRO A 174 -1.31 7.38 26.69
N ILE A 175 -2.17 7.71 25.74
CA ILE A 175 -2.32 9.04 25.18
C ILE A 175 -3.74 9.56 25.42
N GLN A 176 -3.84 10.87 25.57
CA GLN A 176 -5.13 11.54 25.69
C GLN A 176 -5.91 11.41 24.38
N CYS A 177 -7.20 11.09 24.45
CA CYS A 177 -8.08 11.19 23.29
C CYS A 177 -8.07 12.61 22.73
N SER A 178 -8.10 12.75 21.39
CA SER A 178 -8.09 14.05 20.71
C SER A 178 -9.46 14.71 20.62
N ASN A 179 -10.54 13.96 20.90
CA ASN A 179 -11.89 14.50 20.84
C ASN A 179 -12.12 15.43 22.04
N GLU A 180 -12.59 16.64 21.77
CA GLU A 180 -12.86 17.63 22.82
C GLU A 180 -13.85 17.07 23.86
N GLY A 181 -13.55 17.26 25.15
CA GLY A 181 -14.36 16.71 26.24
C GLY A 181 -14.11 15.24 26.57
N CYS A 182 -13.30 14.51 25.79
CA CYS A 182 -12.90 13.14 26.14
C CYS A 182 -11.63 13.13 27.00
N ASN A 183 -11.80 12.87 28.31
CA ASN A 183 -10.68 12.84 29.27
C ASN A 183 -9.99 11.46 29.41
N GLU A 184 -10.36 10.48 28.59
CA GLU A 184 -9.79 9.14 28.63
C GLU A 184 -8.33 9.08 28.15
N LYS A 185 -7.50 8.29 28.86
CA LYS A 185 -6.12 7.98 28.49
C LYS A 185 -6.03 6.56 27.98
N ILE A 186 -5.83 6.42 26.68
CA ILE A 186 -5.97 5.15 25.97
C ILE A 186 -4.60 4.75 25.42
N PRO A 187 -4.18 3.47 25.51
CA PRO A 187 -2.99 2.99 24.81
C PRO A 187 -3.07 3.33 23.32
N ARG A 188 -2.01 3.92 22.75
CA ARG A 188 -2.00 4.38 21.35
C ARG A 188 -2.56 3.36 20.35
N ARG A 189 -2.25 2.06 20.53
CA ARG A 189 -2.74 0.96 19.67
C ARG A 189 -4.27 0.80 19.68
N LEU A 190 -4.95 1.20 20.76
CA LEU A 190 -6.40 1.12 20.94
C LEU A 190 -7.12 2.42 20.60
N LEU A 191 -6.40 3.49 20.22
CA LEU A 191 -7.01 4.79 19.93
C LEU A 191 -7.98 4.72 18.74
N ALA A 192 -7.63 3.95 17.70
CA ALA A 192 -8.49 3.78 16.52
C ALA A 192 -9.84 3.14 16.90
N SER A 193 -9.81 2.01 17.60
CA SER A 193 -11.04 1.35 18.09
C SER A 193 -11.82 2.19 19.10
N HIS A 194 -11.15 3.01 19.90
CA HIS A 194 -11.83 3.95 20.78
C HIS A 194 -12.57 5.02 19.98
N ASN A 195 -11.96 5.60 18.93
CA ASN A 195 -12.59 6.66 18.14
C ASN A 195 -13.89 6.20 17.45
N GLU A 196 -14.00 4.91 17.13
CA GLU A 196 -15.22 4.31 16.58
C GLU A 196 -16.40 4.32 17.57
N THR A 197 -16.12 4.34 18.88
CA THR A 197 -17.15 4.27 19.94
C THR A 197 -17.09 5.44 20.93
N CYS A 198 -16.22 6.43 20.69
CA CYS A 198 -16.02 7.56 21.57
C CYS A 198 -17.30 8.40 21.67
N PRO A 199 -17.89 8.59 22.87
CA PRO A 199 -19.10 9.38 23.06
C PRO A 199 -18.93 10.84 22.63
N LYS A 200 -17.70 11.37 22.71
CA LYS A 200 -17.36 12.76 22.37
C LYS A 200 -16.91 12.94 20.92
N ALA A 201 -16.92 11.89 20.09
CA ALA A 201 -16.54 12.01 18.69
C ALA A 201 -17.62 12.74 17.89
N ILE A 202 -17.20 13.65 17.01
CA ILE A 202 -18.10 14.32 16.05
C ILE A 202 -18.32 13.39 14.85
N VAL A 203 -19.53 12.87 14.73
CA VAL A 203 -19.95 11.92 13.69
C VAL A 203 -20.99 12.55 12.76
N PRO A 204 -21.03 12.15 11.48
CA PRO A 204 -22.13 12.55 10.60
C PRO A 204 -23.44 11.93 11.09
N CYS A 205 -24.56 12.61 10.84
CA CYS A 205 -25.89 12.04 11.01
C CYS A 205 -26.05 10.74 10.18
N GLU A 206 -26.85 9.78 10.70
CA GLU A 206 -27.14 8.52 10.01
C GLU A 206 -27.89 8.72 8.69
N TYR A 207 -28.58 9.86 8.54
CA TYR A 207 -29.30 10.28 7.35
C TYR A 207 -28.44 11.15 6.40
N SER A 208 -27.13 11.19 6.58
CA SER A 208 -26.24 11.98 5.71
C SER A 208 -26.21 11.54 4.25
N ASN A 209 -26.56 10.28 3.97
CA ASN A 209 -26.73 9.76 2.62
C ASN A 209 -28.02 10.24 1.92
N ILE A 210 -29.02 10.73 2.68
CA ILE A 210 -30.30 11.21 2.14
C ILE A 210 -30.42 12.74 2.18
N GLY A 211 -29.40 13.45 2.68
CA GLY A 211 -29.30 14.92 2.56
C GLY A 211 -28.98 15.67 3.85
N CYS A 212 -29.00 15.02 5.02
CA CYS A 212 -28.67 15.68 6.28
C CYS A 212 -27.16 15.92 6.41
N ASN A 213 -26.72 17.17 6.41
CA ASN A 213 -25.29 17.52 6.43
C ASN A 213 -24.72 17.75 7.85
N GLU A 214 -25.52 17.48 8.88
CA GLU A 214 -25.15 17.77 10.26
C GLU A 214 -24.05 16.83 10.79
N ARG A 215 -23.20 17.42 11.63
CA ARG A 215 -22.09 16.73 12.29
C ARG A 215 -22.22 16.93 13.79
N ILE A 216 -22.54 15.86 14.50
CA ILE A 216 -23.04 15.91 15.87
C ILE A 216 -22.11 15.11 16.78
N ILE A 217 -22.02 15.51 18.05
CA ILE A 217 -21.31 14.72 19.06
C ILE A 217 -22.08 13.41 19.26
N ARG A 218 -21.39 12.25 19.20
CA ARG A 218 -22.04 10.92 19.21
C ARG A 218 -23.04 10.74 20.36
N GLU A 219 -22.74 11.22 21.56
CA GLU A 219 -23.65 11.11 22.71
C GLU A 219 -24.93 11.95 22.59
N GLU A 220 -24.94 12.95 21.70
CA GLU A 220 -26.09 13.83 21.41
C GLU A 220 -26.86 13.38 20.16
N LEU A 221 -26.36 12.35 19.44
CA LEU A 221 -26.95 11.89 18.18
C LEU A 221 -28.39 11.43 18.34
N GLU A 222 -28.72 10.76 19.44
CA GLU A 222 -30.09 10.31 19.73
C GLU A 222 -31.04 11.50 19.90
N ILE A 223 -30.57 12.59 20.52
CA ILE A 223 -31.36 13.81 20.69
C ILE A 223 -31.61 14.49 19.34
N HIS A 224 -30.58 14.63 18.51
CA HIS A 224 -30.73 15.19 17.15
C HIS A 224 -31.72 14.37 16.32
N ASN A 225 -31.60 13.04 16.33
CA ASN A 225 -32.48 12.17 15.56
C ASN A 225 -33.95 12.35 15.97
N ASP A 226 -34.22 12.48 17.27
CA ASP A 226 -35.57 12.69 17.80
C ASP A 226 -36.13 14.08 17.45
N GLU A 227 -35.30 15.12 17.44
CA GLU A 227 -35.71 16.50 17.13
C GLU A 227 -35.94 16.71 15.62
N GLU A 228 -35.09 16.12 14.77
CA GLU A 228 -35.07 16.36 13.32
C GLU A 228 -35.79 15.28 12.49
N THR A 229 -36.45 14.31 13.14
CA THR A 229 -37.13 13.18 12.47
C THR A 229 -38.04 13.61 11.31
N ASN A 230 -38.74 14.75 11.46
CA ASN A 230 -39.65 15.24 10.43
C ASN A 230 -38.92 15.76 9.18
N GLU A 231 -37.78 16.44 9.38
CA GLU A 231 -36.95 16.97 8.29
C GLU A 231 -36.28 15.82 7.53
N ASP A 232 -35.69 14.86 8.24
CA ASP A 232 -35.09 13.66 7.64
C ASP A 232 -36.12 12.82 6.88
N LEU A 233 -37.34 12.68 7.41
CA LEU A 233 -38.44 12.00 6.72
C LEU A 233 -38.85 12.73 5.44
N GLN A 234 -38.81 14.07 5.43
CA GLN A 234 -39.11 14.87 4.24
C GLN A 234 -38.04 14.68 3.17
N LEU A 235 -36.76 14.71 3.54
CA LEU A 235 -35.62 14.40 2.65
C LEU A 235 -35.72 12.99 2.05
N ALA A 236 -36.09 12.01 2.86
CA ALA A 236 -36.31 10.64 2.40
C ALA A 236 -37.44 10.56 1.36
N LYS A 237 -38.55 11.28 1.58
CA LYS A 237 -39.67 11.33 0.61
C LYS A 237 -39.25 11.93 -0.72
N GLU A 238 -38.52 13.04 -0.71
CA GLU A 238 -38.03 13.72 -1.91
C GLU A 238 -37.06 12.83 -2.70
N THR A 239 -36.15 12.15 -2.00
CA THR A 239 -35.21 11.18 -2.60
C THR A 239 -35.97 10.02 -3.26
N ILE A 240 -36.99 9.47 -2.59
CA ILE A 240 -37.82 8.40 -3.15
C ILE A 240 -38.57 8.86 -4.41
N GLN A 241 -39.16 10.07 -4.39
CA GLN A 241 -39.87 10.62 -5.54
C GLN A 241 -38.95 10.84 -6.75
N SER A 242 -37.72 11.31 -6.51
CA SER A 242 -36.71 11.46 -7.56
C SER A 242 -36.33 10.11 -8.17
N LEU A 243 -36.00 9.10 -7.35
CA LEU A 243 -35.67 7.76 -7.85
C LEU A 243 -36.84 7.09 -8.60
N GLN A 244 -38.08 7.32 -8.16
CA GLN A 244 -39.26 6.84 -8.88
C GLN A 244 -39.37 7.47 -10.27
N THR A 245 -39.07 8.76 -10.38
CA THR A 245 -39.08 9.49 -11.66
C THR A 245 -38.01 8.94 -12.60
N GLU A 246 -36.78 8.76 -12.13
CA GLU A 246 -35.68 8.19 -12.91
C GLU A 246 -35.98 6.76 -13.38
N LEU A 247 -36.55 5.93 -12.50
CA LEU A 247 -36.95 4.56 -12.86
C LEU A 247 -38.03 4.55 -13.94
N GLN A 248 -38.98 5.49 -13.87
CA GLN A 248 -40.04 5.63 -14.85
C GLN A 248 -39.48 6.09 -16.22
N GLU A 249 -38.51 7.00 -16.23
CA GLU A 249 -37.79 7.41 -17.44
C GLU A 249 -37.00 6.26 -18.06
N GLN A 250 -36.28 5.48 -17.25
CA GLN A 250 -35.54 4.30 -17.74
C GLN A 250 -36.47 3.23 -18.32
N ASN A 251 -37.62 2.98 -17.69
CA ASN A 251 -38.61 2.04 -18.22
C ASN A 251 -39.17 2.51 -19.57
N ASN A 252 -39.43 3.81 -19.73
CA ASN A 252 -39.90 4.36 -21.00
C ASN A 252 -38.88 4.16 -22.14
N LEU A 253 -37.58 4.28 -21.85
CA LEU A 253 -36.49 4.05 -22.82
C LEU A 253 -36.30 2.57 -23.22
N LEU A 254 -36.84 1.62 -22.44
CA LEU A 254 -36.73 0.18 -22.68
C LEU A 254 -37.95 -0.44 -23.39
N THR A 255 -38.88 0.38 -23.89
CA THR A 255 -40.11 -0.09 -24.56
C THR A 255 -39.80 -0.82 -25.87
N VAL A 256 -39.58 -2.14 -25.81
CA VAL A 256 -39.56 -3.02 -27.00
C VAL A 256 -40.99 -3.16 -27.51
N SER A 257 -41.31 -2.55 -28.65
CA SER A 257 -42.58 -2.82 -29.33
C SER A 257 -42.59 -4.27 -29.83
N ASN A 258 -43.62 -5.02 -29.45
CA ASN A 258 -43.85 -6.41 -29.84
C ASN A 258 -45.16 -6.49 -30.61
N GLU A 259 -45.07 -6.74 -31.91
CA GLU A 259 -46.24 -6.80 -32.79
C GLU A 259 -46.48 -8.23 -33.23
N VAL A 260 -47.68 -8.75 -32.94
CA VAL A 260 -48.08 -10.13 -33.29
C VAL A 260 -49.01 -10.12 -34.50
N LEU A 261 -48.60 -10.79 -35.57
CA LEU A 261 -49.21 -10.78 -36.88
C LEU A 261 -49.64 -12.19 -37.29
N LYS A 262 -50.91 -12.35 -37.67
CA LYS A 262 -51.44 -13.62 -38.21
C LYS A 262 -51.42 -13.60 -39.73
N VAL A 263 -50.78 -14.61 -40.33
CA VAL A 263 -50.81 -14.88 -41.77
C VAL A 263 -51.73 -16.06 -42.01
N SER A 264 -52.90 -15.83 -42.60
CA SER A 264 -53.86 -16.87 -42.98
C SER A 264 -53.73 -17.20 -44.48
N GLN A 265 -54.34 -18.32 -44.89
CA GLN A 265 -54.42 -18.73 -46.29
C GLN A 265 -53.05 -19.01 -46.94
N CYS A 266 -52.10 -19.56 -46.16
CA CYS A 266 -50.73 -19.84 -46.62
C CYS A 266 -50.69 -20.76 -47.85
N SER A 267 -51.66 -21.67 -47.96
CA SER A 267 -51.85 -22.57 -49.09
C SER A 267 -52.07 -21.89 -50.44
N GLN A 268 -52.53 -20.63 -50.46
CA GLN A 268 -52.76 -19.88 -51.71
C GLN A 268 -51.47 -19.44 -52.40
N LYS A 269 -50.29 -19.65 -51.78
CA LYS A 269 -48.95 -19.30 -52.30
C LYS A 269 -48.79 -17.81 -52.68
N LYS A 270 -49.66 -16.93 -52.19
CA LYS A 270 -49.58 -15.48 -52.40
C LYS A 270 -48.68 -14.84 -51.35
N LYS A 271 -47.98 -13.78 -51.74
CA LYS A 271 -47.30 -12.87 -50.81
C LYS A 271 -48.34 -12.30 -49.84
N TRP A 272 -48.07 -12.38 -48.55
CA TRP A 272 -48.81 -11.69 -47.52
C TRP A 272 -48.05 -10.45 -47.06
N HIS A 273 -48.77 -9.38 -46.76
CA HIS A 273 -48.22 -8.11 -46.31
C HIS A 273 -49.00 -7.62 -45.09
N SER A 274 -48.30 -7.23 -44.03
CA SER A 274 -48.92 -6.74 -42.80
C SER A 274 -49.43 -5.30 -42.95
N PRO A 275 -50.38 -4.87 -42.12
CA PRO A 275 -50.54 -3.46 -41.81
C PRO A 275 -49.23 -2.86 -41.28
N GLY A 276 -49.07 -1.54 -41.41
CA GLY A 276 -47.93 -0.84 -40.83
C GLY A 276 -48.06 -0.76 -39.30
N PHE A 277 -46.97 -1.00 -38.59
CA PHE A 277 -46.85 -0.92 -37.13
C PHE A 277 -45.67 -0.03 -36.73
N TYR A 278 -45.70 0.50 -35.51
CA TYR A 278 -44.65 1.41 -35.03
C TYR A 278 -43.65 0.69 -34.11
N THR A 279 -42.38 1.07 -34.21
CA THR A 279 -41.29 0.48 -33.40
C THR A 279 -41.37 0.85 -31.91
N SER A 280 -42.09 1.92 -31.58
CA SER A 280 -42.36 2.45 -30.24
C SER A 280 -43.43 3.54 -30.38
N PRO A 281 -44.05 4.02 -29.29
CA PRO A 281 -44.79 5.29 -29.33
C PRO A 281 -43.88 6.39 -29.91
N GLY A 282 -44.31 7.07 -30.99
CA GLY A 282 -43.50 8.07 -31.69
C GLY A 282 -42.34 7.53 -32.57
N GLY A 283 -42.26 6.22 -32.78
CA GLY A 283 -41.14 5.56 -33.48
C GLY A 283 -41.30 5.44 -35.01
N TYR A 284 -40.42 4.65 -35.64
CA TYR A 284 -40.47 4.37 -37.08
C TYR A 284 -41.67 3.51 -37.43
N LYS A 285 -42.23 3.70 -38.62
CA LYS A 285 -43.28 2.82 -39.16
C LYS A 285 -42.67 1.70 -40.01
N MET A 286 -43.08 0.47 -39.76
CA MET A 286 -42.58 -0.73 -40.45
C MET A 286 -43.74 -1.65 -40.87
N SER A 287 -43.48 -2.53 -41.84
CA SER A 287 -44.36 -3.65 -42.17
C SER A 287 -43.57 -4.94 -42.40
N LEU A 288 -44.24 -6.07 -42.25
CA LEU A 288 -43.72 -7.40 -42.52
C LEU A 288 -44.34 -7.95 -43.80
N SER A 289 -43.50 -8.37 -44.75
CA SER A 289 -43.90 -9.21 -45.86
C SER A 289 -43.50 -10.66 -45.62
N VAL A 290 -44.45 -11.57 -45.79
CA VAL A 290 -44.23 -13.01 -45.71
C VAL A 290 -44.53 -13.64 -47.06
N TYR A 291 -43.63 -14.47 -47.55
CA TYR A 291 -43.83 -15.33 -48.71
C TYR A 291 -43.95 -16.77 -48.21
N PRO A 292 -45.19 -17.28 -48.02
CA PRO A 292 -45.40 -18.61 -47.45
C PRO A 292 -44.79 -19.73 -48.31
N TYR A 293 -44.64 -19.49 -49.62
CA TYR A 293 -44.02 -20.43 -50.54
C TYR A 293 -42.58 -20.05 -50.96
N GLY A 294 -41.98 -19.10 -50.24
CA GLY A 294 -40.63 -18.63 -50.51
C GLY A 294 -40.54 -17.63 -51.67
N THR A 295 -39.35 -17.07 -51.87
CA THR A 295 -39.02 -16.20 -53.00
C THR A 295 -37.57 -16.41 -53.43
N HIS A 296 -37.27 -16.11 -54.70
CA HIS A 296 -35.92 -16.23 -55.28
C HIS A 296 -35.32 -17.62 -55.00
N THR A 297 -34.17 -17.68 -54.33
CA THR A 297 -33.45 -18.93 -54.04
C THR A 297 -34.18 -19.84 -53.04
N GLY A 298 -35.15 -19.32 -52.28
CA GLY A 298 -35.94 -20.08 -51.29
C GLY A 298 -37.31 -20.55 -51.79
N GLU A 299 -37.66 -20.25 -53.04
CA GLU A 299 -38.95 -20.60 -53.63
C GLU A 299 -39.19 -22.12 -53.58
N GLY A 300 -40.38 -22.52 -53.16
CA GLY A 300 -40.80 -23.92 -53.03
C GLY A 300 -40.12 -24.72 -51.93
N THR A 301 -39.22 -24.13 -51.14
CA THR A 301 -38.47 -24.87 -50.10
C THR A 301 -38.52 -24.23 -48.72
N HIS A 302 -38.70 -22.91 -48.64
CA HIS A 302 -38.67 -22.14 -47.40
C HIS A 302 -39.81 -21.12 -47.35
N VAL A 303 -40.19 -20.69 -46.16
CA VAL A 303 -40.88 -19.41 -45.98
C VAL A 303 -39.83 -18.31 -46.02
N SER A 304 -40.14 -17.19 -46.67
CA SER A 304 -39.29 -15.99 -46.68
C SER A 304 -39.97 -14.84 -45.94
N CYS A 305 -39.19 -14.05 -45.21
CA CYS A 305 -39.68 -12.91 -44.44
C CYS A 305 -38.81 -11.68 -44.69
N PHE A 306 -39.45 -10.52 -44.89
CA PHE A 306 -38.76 -9.24 -45.12
C PHE A 306 -39.49 -8.11 -44.41
N ILE A 307 -38.72 -7.24 -43.76
CA ILE A 307 -39.17 -6.02 -43.10
C ILE A 307 -39.00 -4.85 -44.05
N TYR A 308 -40.04 -4.04 -44.15
CA TYR A 308 -40.06 -2.82 -44.94
C TYR A 308 -40.21 -1.63 -44.00
N LEU A 309 -39.47 -0.56 -44.30
CA LEU A 309 -39.68 0.74 -43.67
C LEU A 309 -40.78 1.46 -44.45
N MET A 310 -41.68 2.13 -43.73
CA MET A 310 -42.80 2.87 -44.31
C MET A 310 -42.69 4.35 -43.96
N ALA A 311 -43.32 5.21 -44.76
CA ALA A 311 -43.50 6.61 -44.41
C ALA A 311 -44.28 6.72 -43.08
N GLY A 312 -43.64 7.26 -42.06
CA GLY A 312 -44.19 7.44 -40.71
C GLY A 312 -44.55 8.89 -40.41
N GLU A 313 -45.49 9.10 -39.49
CA GLU A 313 -45.90 10.43 -39.05
C GLU A 313 -44.80 11.17 -38.27
N TYR A 314 -43.85 10.43 -37.70
CA TYR A 314 -42.77 10.94 -36.85
C TYR A 314 -41.43 11.06 -37.59
N ASP A 315 -41.37 10.80 -38.89
CA ASP A 315 -40.10 10.72 -39.63
C ASP A 315 -39.28 12.03 -39.61
N ASP A 316 -39.92 13.18 -39.37
CA ASP A 316 -39.25 14.48 -39.27
C ASP A 316 -38.49 14.68 -37.96
N ILE A 317 -38.91 14.02 -36.89
CA ILE A 317 -38.26 14.11 -35.57
C ILE A 317 -37.26 12.98 -35.33
N LEU A 318 -37.28 11.94 -36.16
CA LEU A 318 -36.42 10.76 -36.06
C LEU A 318 -35.11 10.92 -36.86
N GLU A 319 -34.04 10.30 -36.37
CA GLU A 319 -32.77 10.22 -37.08
C GLU A 319 -32.82 9.24 -38.27
N TRP A 320 -32.08 9.56 -39.34
CA TRP A 320 -32.02 8.71 -40.53
C TRP A 320 -30.57 8.61 -41.03
N PRO A 321 -30.14 7.47 -41.62
CA PRO A 321 -30.92 6.24 -41.87
C PRO A 321 -31.28 5.47 -40.60
N PHE A 322 -32.28 4.58 -40.67
CA PHE A 322 -32.68 3.73 -39.54
C PHE A 322 -31.50 2.86 -39.09
N GLN A 323 -31.26 2.85 -37.77
CA GLN A 323 -30.30 1.98 -37.11
C GLN A 323 -30.99 1.21 -35.98
N GLY A 324 -30.64 -0.06 -35.83
CA GLY A 324 -31.17 -0.92 -34.79
C GLY A 324 -31.23 -2.39 -35.17
N GLU A 325 -31.97 -3.16 -34.40
CA GLU A 325 -32.18 -4.59 -34.63
C GLU A 325 -33.67 -4.91 -34.71
N VAL A 326 -34.03 -5.71 -35.71
CA VAL A 326 -35.39 -6.24 -35.85
C VAL A 326 -35.35 -7.75 -35.70
N THR A 327 -36.09 -8.28 -34.74
CA THR A 327 -36.22 -9.73 -34.55
C THR A 327 -37.58 -10.19 -35.06
N ILE A 328 -37.57 -11.16 -35.97
CA ILE A 328 -38.78 -11.84 -36.44
C ILE A 328 -38.80 -13.23 -35.80
N GLU A 329 -39.89 -13.54 -35.10
CA GLU A 329 -40.15 -14.84 -34.50
C GLU A 329 -41.38 -15.47 -35.14
N LEU A 330 -41.25 -16.70 -35.64
CA LEU A 330 -42.38 -17.54 -36.00
C LEU A 330 -42.80 -18.31 -34.74
N LEU A 331 -43.99 -18.00 -34.25
CA LEU A 331 -44.50 -18.48 -32.98
C LEU A 331 -44.92 -19.95 -33.08
N ASN A 332 -44.48 -20.73 -32.11
CA ASN A 332 -44.90 -22.11 -31.94
C ASN A 332 -46.32 -22.12 -31.39
N GLN A 333 -47.26 -22.73 -32.11
CA GLN A 333 -48.68 -22.76 -31.73
C GLN A 333 -49.00 -23.83 -30.68
N LEU A 334 -47.98 -24.48 -30.11
CA LEU A 334 -48.06 -25.29 -28.89
C LEU A 334 -47.97 -24.44 -27.60
N GLU A 335 -47.95 -23.11 -27.74
CA GLU A 335 -47.97 -22.15 -26.62
C GLU A 335 -46.77 -22.27 -25.66
N ASP A 336 -45.64 -22.76 -26.17
CA ASP A 336 -44.37 -22.81 -25.45
C ASP A 336 -43.38 -21.72 -25.93
N LYS A 337 -42.17 -21.71 -25.35
CA LYS A 337 -41.11 -20.74 -25.72
C LYS A 337 -40.27 -21.18 -26.93
N ASN A 338 -40.60 -22.29 -27.61
CA ASN A 338 -39.80 -22.87 -28.70
C ASN A 338 -40.10 -22.20 -30.05
N HIS A 339 -40.04 -20.88 -30.10
CA HIS A 339 -40.27 -20.10 -31.32
C HIS A 339 -39.05 -20.14 -32.26
N TRP A 340 -39.31 -20.10 -33.57
CA TRP A 340 -38.23 -19.97 -34.54
C TRP A 340 -37.92 -18.49 -34.76
N LYS A 341 -36.75 -18.03 -34.32
CA LYS A 341 -36.40 -16.60 -34.36
C LYS A 341 -35.19 -16.31 -35.23
N ARG A 342 -35.16 -15.10 -35.79
CA ARG A 342 -34.00 -14.53 -36.48
C ARG A 342 -33.96 -13.02 -36.26
N THR A 343 -32.78 -12.52 -35.95
CA THR A 343 -32.51 -11.10 -35.77
C THR A 343 -31.79 -10.54 -37.00
N PHE A 344 -32.19 -9.34 -37.39
CA PHE A 344 -31.71 -8.59 -38.53
C PHE A 344 -31.15 -7.25 -38.03
N SER A 345 -29.84 -7.09 -38.07
CA SER A 345 -29.17 -5.84 -37.72
C SER A 345 -29.24 -4.87 -38.91
N TYR A 346 -29.47 -3.59 -38.60
CA TYR A 346 -29.43 -2.47 -39.54
C TYR A 346 -28.16 -1.67 -39.31
N ASP A 347 -27.05 -2.22 -39.78
CA ASP A 347 -25.71 -1.63 -39.71
C ASP A 347 -25.26 -1.07 -41.08
N GLU A 348 -23.99 -0.71 -41.19
CA GLU A 348 -23.38 -0.18 -42.41
C GLU A 348 -23.46 -1.15 -43.60
N SER A 349 -23.51 -2.47 -43.36
CA SER A 349 -23.56 -3.50 -44.40
C SER A 349 -24.92 -3.60 -45.11
N VAL A 350 -25.98 -3.06 -44.50
CA VAL A 350 -27.32 -3.08 -45.08
C VAL A 350 -27.42 -2.08 -46.23
N PRO A 351 -27.97 -2.48 -47.40
CA PRO A 351 -28.18 -1.58 -48.53
C PRO A 351 -28.91 -0.30 -48.13
N THR A 352 -28.44 0.85 -48.62
CA THR A 352 -29.02 2.17 -48.29
C THR A 352 -30.51 2.24 -48.57
N GLU A 353 -30.98 1.64 -49.66
CA GLU A 353 -32.39 1.56 -50.02
C GLU A 353 -33.26 0.86 -48.97
N SER A 354 -32.69 -0.03 -48.17
CA SER A 354 -33.38 -0.77 -47.12
C SER A 354 -33.45 -0.05 -45.77
N LYS A 355 -32.68 1.04 -45.58
CA LYS A 355 -32.58 1.77 -44.30
C LYS A 355 -32.79 3.29 -44.40
N LYS A 356 -32.89 3.85 -45.61
CA LYS A 356 -33.12 5.29 -45.81
C LYS A 356 -34.56 5.69 -45.46
N ARG A 357 -34.76 7.00 -45.26
CA ARG A 357 -36.08 7.60 -45.05
C ARG A 357 -37.01 7.34 -46.23
N VAL A 358 -38.27 7.02 -45.92
CA VAL A 358 -39.34 6.78 -46.91
C VAL A 358 -40.31 7.95 -46.89
N PHE A 359 -40.50 8.61 -48.04
CA PHE A 359 -41.40 9.76 -48.14
C PHE A 359 -42.84 9.39 -48.52
N LYS A 360 -43.03 8.23 -49.15
CA LYS A 360 -44.35 7.73 -49.56
C LYS A 360 -44.34 6.22 -49.64
N GLY A 361 -45.36 5.57 -49.10
CA GLY A 361 -45.51 4.10 -49.14
C GLY A 361 -44.44 3.40 -48.31
N GLU A 362 -43.74 2.46 -48.94
CA GLU A 362 -42.66 1.66 -48.35
C GLU A 362 -41.37 1.75 -49.17
N ASN A 363 -40.25 1.35 -48.58
CA ASN A 363 -38.98 1.29 -49.28
C ASN A 363 -38.99 0.24 -50.42
N PRO A 364 -38.26 0.48 -51.53
CA PRO A 364 -38.30 -0.42 -52.68
C PRO A 364 -37.68 -1.80 -52.40
N GLN A 365 -36.84 -1.90 -51.38
CA GLN A 365 -36.13 -3.12 -51.02
C GLN A 365 -36.26 -3.41 -49.51
N GLY A 366 -37.02 -4.45 -49.17
CA GLY A 366 -37.14 -4.94 -47.79
C GLY A 366 -35.88 -5.64 -47.32
N TRP A 367 -35.62 -5.58 -46.01
CA TRP A 367 -34.50 -6.27 -45.36
C TRP A 367 -34.99 -7.55 -44.69
N GLY A 368 -34.36 -8.69 -44.99
CA GLY A 368 -34.88 -9.98 -44.53
C GLY A 368 -34.12 -11.18 -45.07
N ARG A 369 -34.78 -12.34 -45.10
CA ARG A 369 -34.17 -13.60 -45.56
C ARG A 369 -35.12 -14.41 -46.44
N GLY A 370 -34.65 -14.71 -47.65
CA GLY A 370 -35.28 -15.67 -48.57
C GLY A 370 -35.39 -17.09 -48.00
N HIS A 371 -34.44 -17.49 -47.16
CA HIS A 371 -34.43 -18.76 -46.43
C HIS A 371 -34.65 -18.54 -44.94
N PHE A 372 -35.85 -18.12 -44.52
CA PHE A 372 -36.14 -17.84 -43.11
C PHE A 372 -36.29 -19.15 -42.30
N ILE A 373 -37.19 -20.03 -42.73
CA ILE A 373 -37.41 -21.36 -42.16
C ILE A 373 -37.75 -22.37 -43.28
N PRO A 374 -37.15 -23.58 -43.30
CA PRO A 374 -37.47 -24.62 -44.28
C PRO A 374 -38.84 -25.25 -44.00
N PHE A 375 -39.58 -25.64 -45.05
CA PHE A 375 -40.90 -26.27 -44.90
C PHE A 375 -40.90 -27.53 -44.04
N SER A 376 -39.81 -28.30 -44.09
CA SER A 376 -39.62 -29.52 -43.28
C SER A 376 -39.64 -29.26 -41.76
N LYS A 377 -39.54 -28.00 -41.33
CA LYS A 377 -39.56 -27.60 -39.91
C LYS A 377 -40.83 -26.88 -39.48
N ILE A 378 -41.75 -26.55 -40.41
CA ILE A 378 -42.95 -25.74 -40.11
C ILE A 378 -44.12 -26.63 -39.65
N VAL A 379 -44.22 -27.82 -40.24
CA VAL A 379 -45.26 -28.80 -39.93
C VAL A 379 -45.04 -29.39 -38.54
N TYR A 380 -46.10 -29.92 -37.94
CA TYR A 380 -46.05 -30.59 -36.64
C TYR A 380 -44.93 -31.65 -36.59
N ASP A 381 -44.06 -31.54 -35.59
CA ASP A 381 -43.02 -32.52 -35.28
C ASP A 381 -43.06 -32.83 -33.77
N ALA A 382 -43.53 -34.03 -33.43
CA ALA A 382 -43.65 -34.51 -32.05
C ALA A 382 -42.29 -34.67 -31.36
N THR A 383 -41.22 -34.97 -32.11
CA THR A 383 -39.87 -35.14 -31.57
C THR A 383 -39.22 -33.81 -31.24
N LYS A 384 -39.48 -32.78 -32.06
CA LYS A 384 -38.97 -31.42 -31.85
C LYS A 384 -39.93 -30.51 -31.08
N LYS A 385 -41.10 -31.02 -30.69
CA LYS A 385 -42.17 -30.28 -30.00
C LYS A 385 -42.47 -28.94 -30.69
N CYS A 386 -42.69 -28.96 -32.00
CA CYS A 386 -43.00 -27.74 -32.74
C CYS A 386 -44.21 -27.92 -33.66
N GLN A 387 -45.08 -26.91 -33.68
CA GLN A 387 -46.22 -26.77 -34.59
C GLN A 387 -46.33 -25.31 -34.99
N TYR A 388 -45.69 -24.91 -36.09
CA TYR A 388 -45.72 -23.52 -36.53
C TYR A 388 -46.90 -23.25 -37.49
N LEU A 389 -47.26 -24.21 -38.34
CA LEU A 389 -48.43 -24.16 -39.22
C LEU A 389 -49.60 -24.93 -38.59
N LYS A 390 -50.73 -24.25 -38.39
CA LYS A 390 -52.00 -24.82 -37.92
C LYS A 390 -53.15 -24.05 -38.59
N ASP A 391 -54.17 -24.77 -39.04
CA ASP A 391 -55.37 -24.18 -39.70
C ASP A 391 -55.01 -23.19 -40.82
N ASP A 392 -54.07 -23.60 -41.68
CA ASP A 392 -53.51 -22.81 -42.79
C ASP A 392 -53.01 -21.40 -42.38
N SER A 393 -52.57 -21.29 -41.12
CA SER A 393 -52.18 -20.03 -40.50
C SER A 393 -50.80 -20.12 -39.83
N LEU A 394 -50.04 -19.03 -39.94
CA LEU A 394 -48.76 -18.79 -39.26
C LEU A 394 -48.89 -17.54 -38.38
N TYR A 395 -48.21 -17.52 -37.24
CA TYR A 395 -48.17 -16.36 -36.34
C TYR A 395 -46.74 -15.85 -36.24
N PHE A 396 -46.53 -14.58 -36.55
CA PHE A 396 -45.23 -13.91 -36.43
C PHE A 396 -45.27 -12.90 -35.31
N ARG A 397 -44.21 -12.81 -34.52
CA ARG A 397 -43.93 -11.68 -33.62
C ARG A 397 -42.75 -10.90 -34.17
N VAL A 398 -42.90 -9.60 -34.29
CA VAL A 398 -41.81 -8.69 -34.65
C VAL A 398 -41.47 -7.84 -33.43
N SER A 399 -40.20 -7.85 -33.05
CA SER A 399 -39.66 -7.05 -31.95
C SER A 399 -38.59 -6.12 -32.50
N VAL A 400 -38.69 -4.83 -32.19
CA VAL A 400 -37.75 -3.83 -32.71
C VAL A 400 -37.00 -3.15 -31.58
N LYS A 401 -35.67 -3.10 -31.71
CA LYS A 401 -34.77 -2.34 -30.85
C LYS A 401 -34.09 -1.26 -31.69
N ALA A 402 -34.73 -0.11 -31.81
CA ALA A 402 -34.16 1.04 -32.52
C ALA A 402 -33.02 1.65 -31.69
N THR A 403 -31.90 1.97 -32.33
CA THR A 403 -30.79 2.71 -31.71
C THR A 403 -30.84 4.20 -32.04
N SER A 404 -31.45 4.56 -33.17
CA SER A 404 -31.68 5.94 -33.58
C SER A 404 -32.72 6.61 -32.68
N LYS A 405 -32.35 7.78 -32.12
CA LYS A 405 -33.18 8.53 -31.15
C LYS A 405 -33.92 9.67 -31.85
N THR A 406 -34.77 10.37 -31.09
CA THR A 406 -35.25 11.70 -31.49
C THR A 406 -34.04 12.59 -31.78
N LYS A 407 -34.11 13.41 -32.84
CA LYS A 407 -33.00 14.28 -33.25
C LYS A 407 -32.48 15.09 -32.04
N PRO A 408 -31.16 15.18 -31.82
CA PRO A 408 -30.59 15.77 -30.60
C PRO A 408 -31.07 17.19 -30.27
N TRP A 409 -31.41 18.01 -31.27
CA TRP A 409 -31.86 19.40 -31.10
C TRP A 409 -33.33 19.54 -30.64
N LEU A 410 -34.11 18.45 -30.63
CA LEU A 410 -35.50 18.43 -30.16
C LEU A 410 -35.63 17.92 -28.72
N VAL A 411 -34.54 17.42 -28.13
CA VAL A 411 -34.51 16.95 -26.74
C VAL A 411 -34.00 18.09 -25.87
N SER A 412 -34.82 18.58 -24.93
CA SER A 412 -34.36 19.52 -23.91
C SER A 412 -33.23 18.85 -23.12
N THR A 413 -32.07 19.51 -23.07
CA THR A 413 -30.88 19.11 -22.30
C THR A 413 -31.16 19.04 -20.82
#